data_AF-A0A0R2IA83-F1
#
_entry.id   AF-A0A0R2IA83-F1
#
_cell.length_a   1.000
_cell.length_b   1.000
_cell.length_c   1.000
_cell.angle_alpha   90.00
_cell.angle_beta   90.00
_cell.angle_gamma   90.00
#
_symmetry.space_group_name_H-M   'P 1'
#
loop_
_entity.id
_entity.type
_entity.pdbx_description
1 polymer ?
#
loop_
_entity_poly.entity_id
_entity_poly.type
_entity_poly.pdbx_seq_one_letter_code
_entity_poly.pdbx_strand_id
1 'polypeptide(L)' 'MFLKQHNVSFVEHNIDEQPEFIEQLKKDGFKATPVVKLPNGKAFSGFRPDVLKQLA' A
#
# COMPACT_ATOMS: atom_id res chain seq x y z
N MET A 1 9.30 5.10 -8.31
CA MET A 1 8.40 4.73 -7.20
C MET A 1 8.86 5.46 -5.96
N PHE A 2 8.01 6.30 -5.36
CA PHE A 2 8.37 7.26 -4.30
C PHE A 2 9.12 6.58 -3.13
N LEU A 3 8.60 5.48 -2.60
CA LEU A 3 9.21 4.76 -1.47
C LEU A 3 10.65 4.30 -1.75
N LYS A 4 10.90 3.79 -2.96
CA LYS A 4 12.24 3.37 -3.40
C LYS A 4 13.22 4.54 -3.50
N GLN A 5 12.76 5.71 -3.97
CA GLN A 5 13.59 6.92 -4.06
C GLN A 5 13.96 7.49 -2.69
N HIS A 6 13.12 7.24 -1.69
CA HIS A 6 13.32 7.68 -0.31
C HIS A 6 13.92 6.58 0.58
N ASN A 7 14.44 5.49 0.01
CA ASN A 7 15.04 4.36 0.75
C ASN A 7 14.13 3.76 1.83
N VAL A 8 12.81 3.89 1.68
CA VAL A 8 11.84 3.28 2.59
C VAL A 8 11.75 1.80 2.26
N SER A 9 11.94 0.94 3.24
CA SER A 9 11.73 -0.51 3.08
C SER A 9 10.24 -0.82 2.99
N PHE A 10 9.83 -1.59 1.98
CA PHE A 10 8.46 -2.07 1.81
C PHE A 10 8.46 -3.43 1.15
N VAL A 11 7.35 -4.16 1.35
CA VAL A 11 7.04 -5.39 0.62
C VAL A 11 5.98 -5.04 -0.41
N GLU A 12 6.21 -5.42 -1.67
CA GLU A 12 5.25 -5.25 -2.75
C GLU A 12 4.48 -6.55 -2.96
N HIS A 13 3.16 -6.44 -3.00
CA HIS A 13 2.25 -7.54 -3.33
C HIS A 13 1.51 -7.16 -4.61
N ASN A 14 1.87 -7.79 -5.73
CA ASN A 14 1.16 -7.61 -7.00
C ASN A 14 -0.07 -8.53 -7.00
N ILE A 15 -1.27 -7.94 -6.93
CA ILE A 15 -2.52 -8.71 -6.85
C ILE A 15 -2.88 -9.46 -8.14
N ASP A 16 -2.26 -9.11 -9.27
CA ASP A 16 -2.42 -9.88 -10.52
C ASP A 16 -1.66 -11.21 -10.44
N GLU A 17 -0.58 -11.26 -9.67
CA GLU A 17 0.23 -12.47 -9.42
C GLU A 17 -0.19 -13.18 -8.13
N GLN A 18 -0.69 -12.41 -7.15
CA GLN A 18 -1.07 -12.85 -5.81
C GLN A 18 -2.55 -12.50 -5.52
N PRO A 19 -3.51 -13.16 -6.21
CA PRO A 19 -4.92 -12.86 -6.09
C PRO A 19 -5.49 -13.15 -4.69
N GLU A 20 -4.79 -13.91 -3.84
CA GLU A 20 -5.17 -14.19 -2.45
C GLU A 20 -5.36 -12.93 -1.60
N PHE A 21 -4.70 -11.82 -1.95
CA PHE A 21 -4.84 -10.55 -1.23
C PHE A 21 -6.11 -9.77 -1.61
N ILE A 22 -6.75 -10.07 -2.74
CA ILE A 22 -7.91 -9.33 -3.26
C ILE A 22 -9.07 -9.36 -2.26
N GLU A 23 -9.38 -10.55 -1.74
CA GLU A 23 -10.51 -10.71 -0.81
C GLU A 23 -10.29 -9.95 0.50
N GLN A 24 -9.05 -9.90 0.99
CA GLN A 24 -8.73 -9.08 2.17
C GLN A 24 -8.88 -7.58 1.86
N LEU A 25 -8.40 -7.11 0.70
CA LEU A 25 -8.55 -5.71 0.31
C LEU A 25 -10.01 -5.28 0.20
N LYS A 26 -10.88 -6.14 -0.35
CA LYS A 26 -12.32 -5.88 -0.41
C LYS A 26 -12.95 -5.80 0.99
N LYS A 27 -12.60 -6.73 1.89
CA LYS A 27 -13.07 -6.72 3.29
C LYS A 27 -12.64 -5.46 4.03
N ASP A 28 -11.43 -4.98 3.75
CA ASP A 28 -10.89 -3.72 4.27
C ASP A 28 -11.55 -2.47 3.65
N GLY A 29 -12.47 -2.65 2.69
CA GLY A 29 -13.23 -1.58 2.05
C GLY A 29 -12.54 -0.94 0.83
N PHE A 30 -11.39 -1.45 0.41
CA PHE A 30 -10.69 -0.94 -0.76
C PHE A 30 -11.32 -1.46 -2.05
N LYS A 31 -11.46 -0.55 -3.03
CA LYS A 31 -12.05 -0.83 -4.35
C LYS A 31 -11.08 -0.63 -5.50
N ALA A 32 -9.87 -0.14 -5.22
CA ALA A 32 -8.84 0.13 -6.21
C ALA A 32 -7.46 0.01 -5.59
N THR A 33 -6.49 -0.42 -6.39
CA THR A 33 -5.06 -0.35 -6.12
C THR A 33 -4.48 0.97 -6.64
N PRO A 34 -3.30 1.40 -6.18
CA PRO A 34 -2.47 0.80 -5.13
C PRO A 34 -3.02 1.05 -3.72
N VAL A 35 -2.73 0.13 -2.79
CA VAL A 35 -3.04 0.25 -1.35
C VAL A 35 -1.74 0.14 -0.56
N VAL A 36 -1.51 1.08 0.36
CA VAL A 36 -0.37 1.06 1.26
C VAL A 36 -0.88 0.71 2.66
N LYS A 37 -0.32 -0.35 3.25
CA LYS A 37 -0.57 -0.73 4.64
C LYS A 37 0.64 -0.35 5.49
N LEU A 38 0.39 0.32 6.60
CA LEU A 38 1.41 0.73 7.56
C LEU A 38 1.49 -0.28 8.72
N PRO A 39 2.64 -0.41 9.40
CA PRO A 39 2.82 -1.34 10.52
C PRO A 39 1.86 -1.09 11.70
N ASN A 40 1.37 0.14 11.84
CA ASN A 40 0.42 0.55 12.88
C ASN A 40 -1.05 0.18 12.56
N GLY A 41 -1.28 -0.62 11.52
CA GLY A 41 -2.62 -1.05 11.10
C GLY A 41 -3.40 -0.01 10.29
N LYS A 42 -2.86 1.19 10.08
CA LYS A 42 -3.46 2.17 9.16
C LYS A 42 -3.21 1.74 7.72
N ALA A 43 -4.18 1.99 6.85
CA ALA A 43 -4.04 1.73 5.42
C ALA A 43 -4.71 2.85 4.62
N PHE A 44 -4.21 3.10 3.42
CA PHE A 44 -4.78 4.09 2.50
C PHE A 44 -4.59 3.65 1.06
N SER A 45 -5.46 4.13 0.17
CA SER A 45 -5.36 3.90 -1.27
C SER A 45 -4.85 5.14 -2.01
N GLY A 46 -4.24 4.89 -3.16
CA GLY A 46 -3.76 5.93 -4.08
C GLY A 46 -2.45 6.61 -3.63
N PHE A 47 -2.05 7.62 -4.39
CA PHE A 47 -0.82 8.37 -4.12
C PHE A 47 -1.08 9.51 -3.14
N ARG A 48 -0.53 9.40 -1.92
CA ARG A 48 -0.68 10.37 -0.82
C ARG A 48 0.68 10.93 -0.40
N PRO A 49 1.22 11.94 -1.10
CA PRO A 49 2.58 12.43 -0.85
C PRO A 49 2.75 13.04 0.54
N ASP A 50 1.68 13.59 1.12
CA ASP A 50 1.62 14.10 2.49
C ASP A 50 1.92 13.01 3.53
N VAL A 51 1.36 11.81 3.33
CA VAL A 51 1.57 10.65 4.21
C VAL A 51 2.91 9.98 3.90
N LEU A 52 3.23 9.82 2.62
CA LEU A 52 4.45 9.13 2.18
C LEU A 52 5.73 9.86 2.65
N LYS A 53 5.72 11.20 2.70
CA LYS A 53 6.84 11.99 3.25
C LYS A 53 7.11 11.73 4.73
N GLN A 54 6.12 11.26 5.49
CA GLN A 54 6.29 10.93 6.92
C GLN A 54 6.94 9.55 7.13
N LEU A 55 7.07 8.76 6.06
CA LEU A 55 7.66 7.41 6.08
C LEU A 55 9.13 7.41 5.66
N ALA A 56 9.62 8.54 5.16
CA ALA A 56 10.97 8.76 4.62
C ALA A 56 11.91 9.37 5.66
#